data_AF-A0A183T0K3-F1
#
_entry.id   AF-A0A183T0K3-F1
#
_cell.length_a   1.000
_cell.length_b   1.000
_cell.length_c   1.000
_cell.angle_alpha   90.00
_cell.angle_beta   90.00
_cell.angle_gamma   90.00
#
_symmetry.space_group_name_H-M   'P 1'
#
loop_
_entity.id
_entity.type
_entity.pdbx_description
1 polymer ?
#
loop_
_entity_poly.entity_id
_entity_poly.type
_entity_poly.pdbx_seq_one_letter_code
_entity_poly.pdbx_strand_id
1 'polypeptide(L)'
;MARNTFADVRSTNFMKDGFRKEDDSALKFFIRHKDEFLSDEACGANALTMRNKLARIIADQERSCALARENEERRRQEAEERAKKEEERRKNYARKSPDFSAVNMRPASPRTRSLLYDGVSQEGAGRALYLKTRYEKAPEDKFPKKYQTSWDLGWRLSDKIRTDELRMSKYARRSIIEATFFSRNGMPKAETYESGSRVWFR
;
A
#
# COMPACT_ATOMS: atom_id res chain seq x y z
N MET A 1 44.50 26.12 34.93
CA MET A 1 44.61 24.75 35.49
C MET A 1 43.50 23.90 34.87
N ALA A 2 43.78 23.16 33.81
CA ALA A 2 42.80 22.25 33.21
C ALA A 2 42.98 20.85 33.83
N ARG A 3 41.91 20.30 34.42
CA ARG A 3 41.88 18.95 35.00
C ARG A 3 41.93 17.95 33.84
N ASN A 4 43.08 17.30 33.67
CA ASN A 4 43.27 16.29 32.65
C ASN A 4 42.42 15.05 32.99
N THR A 5 41.23 14.94 32.40
CA THR A 5 40.31 13.81 32.58
C THR A 5 40.26 12.95 31.32
N PHE A 6 41.42 12.62 30.74
CA PHE A 6 41.49 11.51 29.80
C PHE A 6 41.50 10.21 30.60
N ALA A 7 40.30 9.72 30.94
CA ALA A 7 40.15 8.30 31.24
C ALA A 7 40.57 7.54 29.98
N ASP A 8 41.81 7.04 29.97
CA ASP A 8 42.39 6.31 28.86
C ASP A 8 41.46 5.15 28.46
N VAL A 9 41.17 4.99 27.17
CA VAL A 9 40.30 3.91 26.66
C VAL A 9 40.80 2.55 27.16
N ARG A 10 42.12 2.42 27.32
CA ARG A 10 42.78 1.24 27.89
C ARG A 10 42.37 0.96 29.33
N SER A 11 42.30 1.98 30.20
CA SER A 11 41.90 1.80 31.60
C SER A 11 40.41 1.47 31.71
N THR A 12 39.57 2.05 30.85
CA THR A 12 38.13 1.72 30.81
C THR A 12 37.88 0.28 30.36
N ASN A 13 38.62 -0.21 29.37
CA ASN A 13 38.51 -1.59 28.90
C ASN A 13 39.03 -2.59 29.94
N PHE A 14 40.13 -2.25 30.63
CA PHE A 14 40.65 -3.05 31.73
C PHE A 14 39.60 -3.24 32.84
N MET A 15 38.90 -2.18 33.23
CA MET A 15 37.83 -2.27 34.23
C MET A 15 36.65 -3.11 33.72
N LYS A 16 36.21 -2.92 32.46
CA LYS A 16 35.14 -3.73 31.86
C LYS A 16 35.49 -5.22 31.83
N ASP A 17 36.73 -5.56 31.50
CA ASP A 17 37.19 -6.94 31.49
C ASP A 17 37.33 -7.52 32.90
N GLY A 18 37.66 -6.68 33.89
CA GLY A 18 37.60 -7.03 35.31
C GLY A 18 36.19 -7.42 35.74
N PHE A 19 35.20 -6.54 35.49
CA PHE A 19 33.80 -6.81 35.80
C PHE A 19 33.27 -8.05 35.09
N ARG A 20 33.57 -8.22 33.81
CA ARG A 20 33.17 -9.42 33.06
C ARG A 20 33.72 -10.70 33.66
N LYS A 21 35.00 -10.71 34.07
CA LYS A 21 35.62 -11.89 34.68
C LYS A 21 35.02 -12.20 36.04
N GLU A 22 34.73 -11.16 36.82
CA GLU A 22 34.03 -11.29 38.11
C GLU A 22 32.63 -11.87 37.89
N ASP A 23 31.83 -11.27 37.02
CA ASP A 23 30.49 -11.72 36.65
C ASP A 23 30.50 -13.16 36.13
N ASP A 24 31.43 -13.49 35.24
CA ASP A 24 31.59 -14.85 34.70
C ASP A 24 31.97 -15.85 35.78
N SER A 25 32.84 -15.46 36.73
CA SER A 25 33.26 -16.32 37.82
C SER A 25 32.12 -16.57 38.80
N ALA A 26 31.35 -15.53 39.13
CA ALA A 26 30.17 -15.59 39.97
C ALA A 26 29.06 -16.42 39.31
N LEU A 27 28.83 -16.23 38.01
CA LEU A 27 27.87 -17.02 37.23
C LEU A 27 28.29 -18.50 37.16
N LYS A 28 29.56 -18.79 36.90
CA LYS A 28 30.08 -20.17 36.88
C LYS A 28 29.95 -20.83 38.24
N PHE A 29 30.24 -20.11 39.32
CA PHE A 29 30.04 -20.59 40.68
C PHE A 29 28.56 -20.89 40.94
N PHE A 30 27.68 -19.94 40.62
CA PHE A 30 26.24 -20.12 40.77
C PHE A 30 25.73 -21.32 39.97
N ILE A 31 26.12 -21.48 38.70
CA ILE A 31 25.69 -22.62 37.87
C ILE A 31 26.16 -23.96 38.48
N ARG A 32 27.39 -24.02 39.01
CA ARG A 32 27.92 -25.22 39.66
C ARG A 32 27.17 -25.60 40.93
N HIS A 33 26.58 -24.63 41.63
CA HIS A 33 25.91 -24.83 42.92
C HIS A 33 24.41 -24.49 42.86
N LYS A 34 23.87 -24.37 41.65
CA LYS A 34 22.50 -23.91 41.42
C LYS A 34 21.49 -24.85 42.08
N ASP A 35 21.77 -26.15 42.07
CA ASP A 35 20.84 -27.16 42.58
C ASP A 35 20.77 -27.14 44.11
N GLU A 36 21.85 -26.72 44.78
CA GLU A 36 21.90 -26.50 46.22
C GLU A 36 21.16 -25.22 46.62
N PHE A 37 21.42 -24.10 45.93
CA PHE A 37 20.76 -22.81 46.21
C PHE A 37 19.29 -22.75 45.78
N LEU A 38 18.93 -23.50 44.74
CA LEU A 38 17.56 -23.54 44.23
C LEU A 38 16.74 -24.69 44.85
N SER A 39 17.33 -25.49 45.74
CA SER A 39 16.62 -26.52 46.51
C SER A 39 15.46 -25.92 47.30
N ASP A 40 14.40 -26.72 47.50
CA ASP A 40 13.20 -26.27 48.20
C ASP A 40 13.45 -25.95 49.69
N GLU A 41 14.54 -26.48 50.26
CA GLU A 41 14.96 -26.23 51.64
C GLU A 41 15.71 -24.90 51.81
N ALA A 42 16.52 -24.51 50.81
CA ALA A 42 17.27 -23.25 50.82
C ALA A 42 16.44 -22.04 50.35
N CYS A 43 15.36 -22.28 49.60
CA CYS A 43 14.52 -21.24 49.02
C CYS A 43 13.32 -20.92 49.92
N GLY A 44 13.22 -19.68 50.40
CA GLY A 44 12.06 -19.23 51.18
C GLY A 44 10.74 -19.26 50.38
N ALA A 45 9.61 -19.27 51.08
CA ALA A 45 8.27 -19.37 50.49
C ALA A 45 7.97 -18.35 49.36
N ASN A 46 8.57 -17.15 49.44
CA ASN A 46 8.43 -16.10 48.42
C ASN A 46 9.11 -16.46 47.09
N ALA A 47 10.20 -17.21 47.12
CA ALA A 47 10.89 -17.63 45.91
C ALA A 47 10.12 -18.75 45.19
N LEU A 48 9.51 -19.67 45.94
CA LEU A 48 8.69 -20.75 45.40
C LEU A 48 7.43 -20.20 44.70
N THR A 49 6.76 -19.22 45.31
CA THR A 49 5.58 -18.56 44.71
C THR A 49 5.95 -17.81 43.43
N MET A 50 7.10 -17.13 43.39
CA MET A 50 7.60 -16.47 42.18
C MET A 50 7.94 -17.49 41.08
N ARG A 51 8.59 -18.62 41.40
CA ARG A 51 8.84 -19.70 40.42
C ARG A 51 7.56 -20.25 39.82
N ASN A 52 6.57 -20.54 40.66
CA ASN A 52 5.27 -21.04 40.20
C ASN A 52 4.54 -20.01 39.32
N LYS A 53 4.66 -18.72 39.64
CA LYS A 53 4.12 -17.64 38.80
C LYS A 53 4.84 -17.56 37.44
N LEU A 54 6.17 -17.66 37.43
CA LEU A 54 6.96 -17.65 36.19
C LEU A 54 6.65 -18.89 35.32
N ALA A 55 6.51 -20.06 35.91
CA ALA A 55 6.14 -21.28 35.19
C ALA A 55 4.76 -21.16 34.51
N ARG A 56 3.79 -20.54 35.18
CA ARG A 56 2.47 -20.24 34.58
C ARG A 56 2.58 -19.26 33.41
N ILE A 57 3.38 -18.20 33.57
CA ILE A 57 3.60 -17.21 32.50
C ILE A 57 4.26 -17.86 31.29
N ILE A 58 5.25 -18.73 31.49
CA ILE A 58 5.92 -19.46 30.39
C ILE A 58 4.91 -20.37 29.67
N ALA A 59 4.11 -21.15 30.41
CA ALA A 59 3.09 -22.00 29.81
C ALA A 59 2.00 -21.20 29.06
N ASP A 60 1.63 -20.02 29.55
CA ASP A 60 0.70 -19.11 28.85
C ASP A 60 1.31 -18.51 27.58
N GLN A 61 2.60 -18.14 27.63
CA GLN A 61 3.35 -17.63 26.48
C GLN A 61 3.51 -18.69 25.39
N GLU A 62 3.80 -19.94 25.75
CA GLU A 62 3.91 -21.05 24.79
C GLU A 62 2.58 -21.31 24.08
N ARG A 63 1.47 -21.32 24.83
CA ARG A 63 0.12 -21.43 24.27
C ARG A 63 -0.23 -20.26 23.34
N SER A 64 0.10 -19.04 23.74
CA SER A 64 -0.12 -17.84 22.93
C SER A 64 0.70 -17.86 21.63
N CYS A 65 1.97 -18.26 21.71
CA CYS A 65 2.84 -18.42 20.54
C CYS A 65 2.34 -19.51 19.58
N ALA A 66 1.85 -20.64 20.10
CA ALA A 66 1.27 -21.71 19.29
C ALA A 66 0.01 -21.24 18.55
N LEU A 67 -0.90 -20.55 19.24
CA LEU A 67 -2.09 -19.95 18.63
C LEU A 67 -1.74 -18.88 17.58
N ALA A 68 -0.70 -18.08 17.81
CA ALA A 68 -0.25 -17.08 16.84
C ALA A 68 0.25 -17.74 15.54
N ARG A 69 1.03 -18.83 15.66
CA ARG A 69 1.52 -19.60 14.50
C ARG A 69 0.38 -20.24 13.71
N GLU A 70 -0.57 -20.88 14.39
CA GLU A 70 -1.75 -21.48 13.76
C GLU A 70 -2.60 -20.43 13.02
N ASN A 71 -2.80 -19.25 13.63
CA ASN A 71 -3.51 -18.15 13.00
C ASN A 71 -2.79 -17.61 11.76
N GLU A 72 -1.46 -17.51 11.79
CA GLU A 72 -0.66 -17.13 10.62
C GLU A 72 -0.77 -18.17 9.50
N GLU A 73 -0.71 -19.46 9.82
CA GLU A 73 -0.85 -20.54 8.85
C GLU A 73 -2.24 -20.54 8.20
N ARG A 74 -3.30 -20.38 9.00
CA ARG A 74 -4.67 -20.22 8.48
C ARG A 74 -4.78 -19.02 7.55
N ARG A 75 -4.19 -17.87 7.92
CA ARG A 75 -4.17 -16.68 7.05
C ARG A 75 -3.40 -16.90 5.75
N ARG A 76 -2.30 -17.66 5.78
CA ARG A 76 -1.53 -18.03 4.58
C ARG A 76 -2.36 -18.95 3.68
N GLN A 77 -3.00 -19.98 4.24
CA GLN A 77 -3.87 -20.88 3.49
C GLN A 77 -5.05 -20.14 2.85
N GLU A 78 -5.73 -19.27 3.60
CA GLU A 78 -6.80 -18.42 3.05
C GLU A 78 -6.30 -17.49 1.95
N ALA A 79 -5.12 -16.90 2.09
CA ALA A 79 -4.54 -16.04 1.07
C ALA A 79 -4.19 -16.82 -0.21
N GLU A 80 -3.63 -18.03 -0.06
CA GLU A 80 -3.34 -18.92 -1.18
C GLU A 80 -4.62 -19.40 -1.87
N GLU A 81 -5.67 -19.73 -1.12
CA GLU A 81 -6.97 -20.12 -1.69
C GLU A 81 -7.60 -18.94 -2.46
N ARG A 82 -7.58 -17.73 -1.88
CA ARG A 82 -8.04 -16.51 -2.55
C ARG A 82 -7.26 -16.25 -3.83
N ALA A 83 -5.93 -16.40 -3.79
CA ALA A 83 -5.07 -16.23 -4.95
C ALA A 83 -5.36 -17.28 -6.04
N LYS A 84 -5.53 -18.56 -5.67
CA LYS A 84 -5.93 -19.63 -6.60
C LYS A 84 -7.29 -19.34 -7.23
N LYS A 85 -8.28 -18.95 -6.44
CA LYS A 85 -9.62 -18.58 -6.91
C LYS A 85 -9.60 -17.38 -7.84
N GLU A 86 -8.78 -16.38 -7.55
CA GLU A 86 -8.58 -15.22 -8.42
C GLU A 86 -7.90 -15.61 -9.75
N GLU A 87 -6.89 -16.48 -9.69
CA GLU A 87 -6.23 -17.00 -10.89
C GLU A 87 -7.19 -17.82 -11.76
N GLU A 88 -8.03 -18.67 -11.15
CA GLU A 88 -9.09 -19.40 -11.85
C GLU A 88 -10.13 -18.46 -12.47
N ARG A 89 -10.56 -17.41 -11.74
CA ARG A 89 -11.43 -16.36 -12.29
C ARG A 89 -10.77 -15.72 -13.51
N ARG A 90 -9.50 -15.34 -13.42
CA ARG A 90 -8.73 -14.74 -14.52
C ARG A 90 -8.64 -15.67 -15.73
N LYS A 91 -8.35 -16.96 -15.52
CA LYS A 91 -8.33 -17.99 -16.59
C LYS A 91 -9.72 -18.16 -17.21
N ASN A 92 -10.78 -18.18 -16.41
CA ASN A 92 -12.15 -18.27 -16.91
C ASN A 92 -12.56 -17.03 -17.72
N TYR A 93 -12.18 -15.82 -17.31
CA TYR A 93 -12.39 -14.61 -18.10
C TYR A 93 -11.61 -14.65 -19.42
N ALA A 94 -10.36 -15.13 -19.40
CA ALA A 94 -9.57 -15.29 -20.62
C ALA A 94 -10.19 -16.30 -21.59
N ARG A 95 -10.68 -17.44 -21.09
CA ARG A 95 -11.38 -18.46 -21.90
C ARG A 95 -12.68 -17.96 -22.50
N LYS A 96 -13.43 -17.14 -21.75
CA LYS A 96 -14.73 -16.60 -22.18
C LYS A 96 -14.61 -15.34 -23.03
N SER A 97 -13.44 -14.72 -23.12
CA SER A 97 -13.23 -13.56 -23.98
C SER A 97 -13.25 -14.03 -25.43
N PRO A 98 -14.22 -13.59 -26.26
CA PRO A 98 -14.16 -13.85 -27.69
C PRO A 98 -12.87 -13.27 -28.25
N ASP A 99 -12.21 -14.00 -29.13
CA ASP A 99 -11.05 -13.47 -29.85
C ASP A 99 -11.52 -12.41 -30.86
N PHE A 100 -11.44 -11.14 -30.45
CA PHE A 100 -11.78 -10.01 -31.31
C PHE A 100 -10.61 -9.59 -32.21
N SER A 101 -9.48 -10.31 -32.22
CA SER A 101 -8.32 -9.98 -33.05
C SER A 101 -8.64 -10.04 -34.56
N ALA A 102 -9.54 -10.94 -34.95
CA ALA A 102 -9.99 -11.12 -36.33
C ALA A 102 -11.03 -10.09 -36.79
N VAL A 103 -11.66 -9.34 -35.87
CA VAL A 103 -12.71 -8.38 -36.22
C VAL A 103 -12.12 -6.99 -36.35
N ASN A 104 -12.47 -6.28 -37.42
CA ASN A 104 -11.99 -4.90 -37.62
C ASN A 104 -12.38 -3.97 -36.44
N MET A 105 -13.54 -4.23 -35.83
CA MET A 105 -14.19 -3.44 -34.79
C MET A 105 -14.88 -4.32 -33.75
N ARG A 106 -14.76 -3.99 -32.47
CA ARG A 106 -15.55 -4.63 -31.40
C ARG A 106 -17.05 -4.39 -31.61
N PRO A 107 -17.93 -5.35 -31.27
CA PRO A 107 -19.37 -5.17 -31.39
C PRO A 107 -19.87 -4.00 -30.53
N ALA A 108 -20.94 -3.33 -30.98
CA ALA A 108 -21.59 -2.29 -30.18
C ALA A 108 -22.20 -2.88 -28.91
N SER A 109 -22.24 -2.09 -27.83
CA SER A 109 -23.07 -2.43 -26.67
C SER A 109 -24.54 -2.56 -27.10
N PRO A 110 -25.31 -3.51 -26.52
CA PRO A 110 -26.71 -3.74 -26.90
C PRO A 110 -27.56 -2.46 -26.90
N ARG A 111 -27.38 -1.60 -25.88
CA ARG A 111 -28.04 -0.28 -25.76
C ARG A 111 -27.70 0.67 -26.91
N THR A 112 -26.47 0.65 -27.42
CA THR A 112 -26.10 1.49 -28.56
C THR A 112 -26.63 0.86 -29.85
N ARG A 113 -26.57 -0.46 -29.97
CA ARG A 113 -27.06 -1.20 -31.13
C ARG A 113 -28.57 -1.03 -31.34
N SER A 114 -29.36 -0.93 -30.27
CA SER A 114 -30.81 -0.71 -30.37
C SER A 114 -31.15 0.62 -31.05
N LEU A 115 -30.33 1.66 -30.84
CA LEU A 115 -30.51 2.96 -31.49
C LEU A 115 -30.43 2.88 -33.01
N LEU A 116 -29.77 1.87 -33.58
CA LEU A 116 -29.58 1.75 -35.03
C LEU A 116 -30.91 1.66 -35.80
N TYR A 117 -31.94 1.10 -35.16
CA TYR A 117 -33.25 0.83 -35.74
C TYR A 117 -34.37 1.67 -35.14
N ASP A 118 -34.02 2.65 -34.30
CA ASP A 118 -35.00 3.45 -33.55
C ASP A 118 -35.16 4.85 -34.18
N GLY A 119 -36.22 5.03 -34.96
CA GLY A 119 -36.56 6.30 -35.62
C GLY A 119 -35.88 6.56 -36.97
N VAL A 120 -36.04 7.78 -37.50
CA VAL A 120 -35.57 8.19 -38.83
C VAL A 120 -34.27 9.00 -38.75
N SER A 121 -33.30 8.70 -39.62
CA SER A 121 -31.98 9.33 -39.57
C SER A 121 -31.96 10.81 -39.94
N GLN A 122 -32.91 11.28 -40.75
CA GLN A 122 -33.02 12.69 -41.12
C GLN A 122 -33.38 13.59 -39.92
N GLU A 123 -34.17 13.07 -38.98
CA GLU A 123 -34.54 13.75 -37.73
C GLU A 123 -33.45 13.65 -36.65
N GLY A 124 -32.30 13.05 -36.99
CA GLY A 124 -31.20 12.83 -36.06
C GLY A 124 -31.33 11.59 -35.18
N ALA A 125 -32.39 10.79 -35.35
CA ALA A 125 -32.60 9.50 -34.67
C ALA A 125 -31.94 8.33 -35.44
N GLY A 126 -32.16 7.10 -35.00
CA GLY A 126 -31.75 5.91 -35.74
C GLY A 126 -30.23 5.81 -35.93
N ARG A 127 -29.82 5.61 -37.19
CA ARG A 127 -28.41 5.49 -37.58
C ARG A 127 -27.59 6.73 -37.26
N ALA A 128 -28.15 7.93 -37.40
CA ALA A 128 -27.45 9.17 -37.10
C ALA A 128 -27.07 9.24 -35.62
N LEU A 129 -28.03 8.93 -34.74
CA LEU A 129 -27.80 8.85 -33.29
C LEU A 129 -26.84 7.72 -32.91
N TYR A 130 -26.96 6.55 -33.55
CA TYR A 130 -26.03 5.44 -33.39
C TYR A 130 -24.58 5.87 -33.68
N LEU A 131 -24.35 6.56 -34.81
CA LEU A 131 -23.00 6.98 -35.18
C LEU A 131 -22.45 8.03 -34.22
N LYS A 132 -23.24 9.02 -33.81
CA LYS A 132 -22.84 10.03 -32.81
C LYS A 132 -22.45 9.38 -31.48
N THR A 133 -23.34 8.58 -30.91
CA THR A 133 -23.08 7.86 -29.65
C THR A 133 -21.93 6.87 -29.76
N ARG A 134 -21.74 6.23 -30.93
CA ARG A 134 -20.59 5.36 -31.16
C ARG A 134 -19.31 6.16 -31.30
N TYR A 135 -19.34 7.38 -31.84
CA TYR A 135 -18.17 8.24 -32.01
C TYR A 135 -17.63 8.78 -30.69
N GLU A 136 -18.52 9.10 -29.74
CA GLU A 136 -18.18 9.55 -28.38
C GLU A 136 -17.29 8.55 -27.62
N LYS A 137 -17.40 7.25 -27.92
CA LYS A 137 -16.50 6.24 -27.34
C LYS A 137 -15.10 6.35 -27.90
N ALA A 138 -14.12 6.29 -27.00
CA ALA A 138 -12.70 6.27 -27.32
C ALA A 138 -12.37 5.17 -28.35
N PRO A 139 -11.42 5.41 -29.26
CA PRO A 139 -11.08 4.44 -30.31
C PRO A 139 -10.48 3.15 -29.73
N GLU A 140 -9.80 3.23 -28.59
CA GLU A 140 -9.22 2.07 -27.87
C GLU A 140 -10.25 1.05 -27.37
N ASP A 141 -11.45 1.52 -27.01
CA ASP A 141 -12.57 0.64 -26.62
C ASP A 141 -13.27 0.01 -27.83
N LYS A 142 -13.02 0.54 -29.03
CA LYS A 142 -13.78 0.25 -30.24
C LYS A 142 -12.99 -0.65 -31.17
N PHE A 143 -11.71 -0.37 -31.34
CA PHE A 143 -10.83 -1.08 -32.24
C PHE A 143 -9.86 -1.94 -31.41
N PRO A 144 -9.67 -3.22 -31.75
CA PRO A 144 -8.75 -4.09 -31.00
C PRO A 144 -7.29 -3.69 -31.19
N LYS A 145 -6.95 -3.07 -32.32
CA LYS A 145 -5.61 -2.64 -32.70
C LYS A 145 -5.63 -1.22 -33.24
N LYS A 146 -4.47 -0.57 -33.25
CA LYS A 146 -4.29 0.71 -33.92
C LYS A 146 -4.35 0.50 -35.43
N TYR A 147 -5.09 1.36 -36.13
CA TYR A 147 -5.16 1.33 -37.59
C TYR A 147 -4.33 2.43 -38.23
N GLN A 148 -4.19 3.56 -37.57
CA GLN A 148 -3.52 4.74 -38.09
C GLN A 148 -2.35 5.13 -37.19
N THR A 149 -1.32 5.71 -37.78
CA THR A 149 -0.15 6.26 -37.06
C THR A 149 -0.53 7.44 -36.18
N SER A 150 -1.58 8.18 -36.52
CA SER A 150 -2.11 9.25 -35.68
C SER A 150 -2.61 8.76 -34.31
N TRP A 151 -2.95 7.48 -34.18
CA TRP A 151 -3.35 6.87 -32.91
C TRP A 151 -2.15 6.38 -32.11
N ASP A 152 -0.91 6.52 -32.60
CA ASP A 152 0.23 6.09 -31.81
C ASP A 152 0.39 6.89 -30.53
N LEU A 153 0.05 8.18 -30.61
CA LEU A 153 -0.01 9.09 -29.49
C LEU A 153 -1.34 8.90 -28.74
N GLY A 154 -1.26 8.58 -27.44
CA GLY A 154 -2.42 8.52 -26.55
C GLY A 154 -3.16 7.18 -26.48
N TRP A 155 -2.83 6.19 -27.31
CA TRP A 155 -3.47 4.87 -27.24
C TRP A 155 -3.16 4.12 -25.94
N ARG A 156 -4.20 3.78 -25.18
CA ARG A 156 -4.16 3.12 -23.87
C ARG A 156 -3.20 3.82 -22.92
N LEU A 157 -3.23 5.14 -22.92
CA LEU A 157 -2.36 5.97 -22.09
C LEU A 157 -2.62 5.74 -20.60
N SER A 158 -3.88 5.53 -20.23
CA SER A 158 -4.33 5.23 -18.86
C SER A 158 -3.72 3.95 -18.28
N ASP A 159 -3.41 2.96 -19.12
CA ASP A 159 -2.78 1.72 -18.64
C ASP A 159 -1.29 1.90 -18.36
N LYS A 160 -0.64 2.84 -19.05
CA LYS A 160 0.80 3.07 -18.96
C LYS A 160 1.17 4.14 -17.95
N ILE A 161 0.36 5.20 -17.89
CA ILE A 161 0.61 6.34 -17.01
C ILE A 161 -0.31 6.22 -15.81
N ARG A 162 0.27 5.93 -14.65
CA ARG A 162 -0.48 6.00 -13.40
C ARG A 162 -0.76 7.47 -13.08
N THR A 163 -1.99 7.79 -12.70
CA THR A 163 -2.36 9.16 -12.31
C THR A 163 -1.48 9.67 -11.15
N ASP A 164 -1.04 8.78 -10.27
CA ASP A 164 -0.13 9.10 -9.16
C ASP A 164 1.28 9.52 -9.63
N GLU A 165 1.71 9.02 -10.79
CA GLU A 165 3.00 9.37 -11.40
C GLU A 165 2.94 10.70 -12.16
N LEU A 166 1.72 11.18 -12.46
CA LEU A 166 1.49 12.44 -13.16
C LEU A 166 1.68 13.62 -12.19
N ARG A 167 2.93 13.88 -11.80
CA ARG A 167 3.27 15.02 -10.95
C ARG A 167 3.43 16.27 -11.80
N MET A 168 2.68 17.32 -11.49
CA MET A 168 2.97 18.65 -12.03
C MET A 168 4.38 19.06 -11.62
N SER A 169 5.11 19.71 -12.54
CA SER A 169 6.42 20.26 -12.22
C SER A 169 6.31 21.26 -11.06
N LYS A 170 7.18 21.10 -10.05
CA LYS A 170 7.26 22.01 -8.91
C LYS A 170 7.55 23.47 -9.34
N TYR A 171 8.18 23.63 -10.50
CA TYR A 171 8.65 24.92 -11.02
C TYR A 171 7.91 25.38 -12.28
N ALA A 172 6.71 24.84 -12.53
CA ALA A 172 5.87 25.31 -13.64
C ALA A 172 5.53 26.80 -13.44
N ARG A 173 5.73 27.62 -14.47
CA ARG A 173 5.34 29.04 -14.44
C ARG A 173 3.82 29.13 -14.31
N ARG A 174 3.35 29.96 -13.37
CA ARG A 174 1.92 30.24 -13.15
C ARG A 174 1.64 31.69 -13.48
N SER A 175 0.57 31.95 -14.24
CA SER A 175 0.12 33.30 -14.58
C SER A 175 -0.66 33.90 -13.40
N ILE A 176 0.05 34.41 -12.39
CA ILE A 176 -0.56 34.96 -11.18
C ILE A 176 -1.39 36.21 -11.52
N ILE A 177 -0.83 37.11 -12.34
CA ILE A 177 -1.47 38.37 -12.72
C ILE A 177 -2.80 38.10 -13.42
N GLU A 178 -2.81 37.16 -14.37
CA GLU A 178 -4.02 36.84 -15.12
C GLU A 178 -5.11 36.25 -14.24
N ALA A 179 -4.73 35.34 -13.34
CA ALA A 179 -5.66 34.70 -12.42
C ALA A 179 -6.23 35.68 -11.37
N THR A 180 -5.45 36.67 -10.94
CA THR A 180 -5.88 37.61 -9.89
C THR A 180 -6.57 38.85 -10.45
N PHE A 181 -5.97 39.54 -11.43
CA PHE A 181 -6.40 40.86 -11.91
C PHE A 181 -7.57 40.80 -12.90
N PHE A 182 -7.64 39.78 -13.76
CA PHE A 182 -8.65 39.73 -14.82
C PHE A 182 -9.81 38.79 -14.45
N SER A 183 -11.03 39.23 -14.73
CA SER A 183 -12.26 38.46 -14.58
C SER A 183 -12.84 38.21 -15.98
N ARG A 184 -13.29 36.99 -16.26
CA ARG A 184 -13.80 36.59 -17.58
C ARG A 184 -14.97 37.47 -18.07
N ASN A 185 -15.78 37.97 -17.14
CA ASN A 185 -16.99 38.75 -17.44
C ASN A 185 -16.90 40.20 -16.93
N GLY A 186 -15.73 40.67 -16.49
CA GLY A 186 -15.57 42.02 -15.91
C GLY A 186 -16.31 42.25 -14.59
N MET A 187 -17.04 41.26 -14.09
CA MET A 187 -17.71 41.32 -12.79
C MET A 187 -16.66 41.25 -11.69
N PRO A 188 -16.72 42.14 -10.68
CA PRO A 188 -15.88 42.03 -9.50
C PRO A 188 -16.13 40.66 -8.86
N LYS A 189 -15.05 39.98 -8.45
CA LYS A 189 -15.17 38.74 -7.69
C LYS A 189 -15.93 39.09 -6.41
N ALA A 190 -17.10 38.49 -6.19
CA ALA A 190 -17.86 38.72 -4.98
C ALA A 190 -16.96 38.49 -3.75
N GLU A 191 -17.00 39.40 -2.79
CA GLU A 191 -16.28 39.29 -1.52
C GLU A 191 -16.92 38.21 -0.63
N THR A 192 -16.98 36.98 -1.12
CA THR A 192 -17.18 35.84 -0.24
C THR A 192 -15.86 35.65 0.50
N TYR A 193 -15.78 36.20 1.71
CA TYR A 193 -14.79 35.80 2.70
C TYR A 193 -14.98 34.30 2.96
N GLU A 194 -14.36 33.45 2.15
CA GLU A 194 -14.18 32.06 2.54
C GLU A 194 -13.29 32.06 3.78
N SER A 195 -13.90 31.79 4.93
CA SER A 195 -13.23 31.52 6.20
C SER A 195 -12.51 30.15 6.16
N GLY A 196 -11.71 29.92 5.11
CA GLY A 196 -11.17 28.62 4.74
C GLY A 196 -9.64 28.62 4.64
N SER A 197 -8.99 28.27 5.75
CA SER A 197 -7.58 27.87 5.89
C SER A 197 -6.51 28.94 5.60
N ARG A 198 -5.99 29.53 6.69
CA ARG A 198 -4.62 30.08 6.69
C ARG A 198 -3.64 28.94 6.40
N VAL A 199 -3.16 28.85 5.17
CA VAL A 199 -1.97 28.06 4.85
C VAL A 199 -0.76 28.91 5.26
N TRP A 200 -0.35 28.75 6.52
CA TRP A 200 0.96 29.21 6.96
C TRP A 200 2.02 28.33 6.27
N PHE A 201 2.96 28.96 5.57
CA PHE A 201 4.16 28.29 5.10
C PHE A 201 4.99 27.81 6.31
N ARG A 202 5.48 26.58 6.22
CA ARG A 202 6.58 26.06 7.04
C ARG A 202 7.71 25.62 6.09
#